data_AF-A0A7G9FLS8-F1
#
_entry.id   AF-A0A7G9FLS8-F1
#
_cell.length_a   1.000
_cell.length_b   1.000
_cell.length_c   1.000
_cell.angle_alpha   90.00
_cell.angle_beta   90.00
_cell.angle_gamma   90.00
#
_symmetry.space_group_name_H-M   'P 1'
#
loop_
_entity.id
_entity.type
_entity.pdbx_description
1 polymer ?
#
loop_
_entity_poly.entity_id
_entity_poly.type
_entity_poly.pdbx_seq_one_letter_code
_entity_poly.pdbx_strand_id
1 'polypeptide(L)'
;MYFSKLLLKDFGKFHNREINLKPGVNVVYGTRNAGKSTVADFEYATLYGIGTFPETEDDDLAHHKPMDEHGFSGKAYVIKDGDEYLVERSFRKHNMTTQVLNVKNGRVGKLKHKNSLYESLTGVDKKTYSDALYIRQQKDTENEAEELNTFVTNLATTGSSNLDKRRALAILRDQKNALDVTETEQQIAELKEELKQYDGDEEALKEVRKKIADNDEEFAIETAKRKREARRLIDTEKGTKYEEDDELNEHLDSLQENSVFLDADLLKDYKAPKKLTDRWWMIALTGLLVIGVIAALVYILPFDDGVRQLFVVCTALFVVMTIVDGLHRKGALDGENQAPSEEEFKKIVYELERKNEAYEDVEIDMSFARKYMDLKEDLRATEAEILERKKQKAQMEDEIRVCEGRKQAIEREIYATTLAINTIQELSRSYVEEWNYIINDHMTDIMQRVTGGLYEDAKIDEKLRLVIKKNGAFTDITQIDATDLPLVRMAVRVGIATRLCKEHMPVVIDGLPQMNNTQMQGFFASIEEIPSEQILILTDDKQLVSKIKDTKSTYALTNLS
;
A
#
# COMPACT_ATOMS: atom_id res chain seq x y z
N MET A 1 32.33 -19.31 15.78
CA MET A 1 31.31 -19.99 16.60
C MET A 1 31.45 -21.50 16.45
N TYR A 2 31.29 -22.25 17.54
CA TYR A 2 31.26 -23.72 17.52
C TYR A 2 30.38 -24.29 18.64
N PHE A 3 29.94 -25.54 18.49
CA PHE A 3 29.31 -26.33 19.55
C PHE A 3 30.38 -27.02 20.39
N SER A 4 30.35 -26.86 21.72
CA SER A 4 31.23 -27.61 22.63
C SER A 4 30.57 -28.90 23.13
N LYS A 5 29.23 -28.91 23.23
CA LYS A 5 28.46 -30.05 23.73
C LYS A 5 27.04 -30.05 23.19
N LEU A 6 26.57 -31.23 22.79
CA LEU A 6 25.18 -31.51 22.43
C LEU A 6 24.55 -32.44 23.46
N LEU A 7 23.37 -32.09 23.95
CA LEU A 7 22.57 -32.86 24.89
C LEU A 7 21.22 -33.17 24.24
N LEU A 8 21.16 -34.32 23.57
CA LEU A 8 19.97 -34.81 22.89
C LEU A 8 19.11 -35.54 23.92
N LYS A 9 18.11 -34.85 24.46
CA LYS A 9 17.23 -35.42 25.50
C LYS A 9 16.30 -36.46 24.90
N ASP A 10 15.53 -36.09 23.89
CA ASP A 10 14.81 -37.03 23.04
C ASP A 10 14.75 -36.42 21.64
N PHE A 11 15.54 -36.95 20.70
CA PHE A 11 15.63 -36.42 19.33
C PHE A 11 16.06 -37.54 18.37
N GLY A 12 15.22 -37.82 17.36
CA GLY A 12 15.38 -38.99 16.51
C GLY A 12 15.41 -40.28 17.32
N LYS A 13 16.53 -41.00 17.27
CA LYS A 13 16.73 -42.25 18.02
C LYS A 13 17.48 -42.10 19.34
N PHE A 14 17.94 -40.90 19.66
CA PHE A 14 18.72 -40.67 20.86
C PHE A 14 17.81 -40.27 22.01
N HIS A 15 18.01 -40.94 23.14
CA HIS A 15 17.39 -40.67 24.43
C HIS A 15 18.49 -40.39 25.45
N ASN A 16 18.54 -39.17 26.00
CA ASN A 16 19.55 -38.66 26.92
C ASN A 16 21.00 -38.91 26.45
N ARG A 17 21.29 -38.60 25.19
CA ARG A 17 22.64 -38.74 24.61
C ARG A 17 23.42 -37.44 24.76
N GLU A 18 24.61 -37.55 25.33
CA GLU A 18 25.60 -36.47 25.34
C GLU A 18 26.66 -36.71 24.25
N ILE A 19 26.99 -35.67 23.49
CA ILE A 19 28.08 -35.66 22.52
C ILE A 19 28.95 -34.44 22.81
N ASN A 20 30.23 -34.68 23.06
CA ASN A 20 31.21 -33.63 23.26
C ASN A 20 31.94 -33.34 21.96
N LEU A 21 32.01 -32.07 21.60
CA LEU A 21 32.60 -31.58 20.36
C LEU A 21 33.75 -30.61 20.69
N LYS A 22 34.66 -30.44 19.74
CA LYS A 22 35.84 -29.58 19.90
C LYS A 22 35.94 -28.57 18.75
N PRO A 23 36.73 -27.49 18.91
CA PRO A 23 37.19 -26.71 17.78
C PRO A 23 37.97 -27.59 16.78
N GLY A 24 37.93 -27.24 15.50
CA GLY A 24 38.52 -28.02 14.40
C GLY A 24 37.55 -29.07 13.84
N VAL A 25 38.09 -30.19 13.36
CA VAL A 25 37.29 -31.20 12.64
C VAL A 25 36.74 -32.25 13.61
N ASN A 26 35.42 -32.44 13.63
CA ASN A 26 34.75 -33.46 14.42
C ASN A 26 34.22 -34.52 13.47
N VAL A 27 34.75 -35.74 13.55
CA VAL A 27 34.29 -36.87 12.76
C VAL A 27 33.33 -37.70 13.58
N VAL A 28 32.09 -37.81 13.13
CA VAL A 28 31.09 -38.72 13.71
C VAL A 28 31.01 -39.94 12.82
N TYR A 29 31.65 -41.00 13.30
CA TYR A 29 31.72 -42.28 12.63
C TYR A 29 30.62 -43.21 13.14
N GLY A 30 30.01 -43.98 12.24
CA GLY A 30 29.16 -45.10 12.64
C GLY A 30 28.59 -45.89 11.47
N THR A 31 28.06 -47.08 11.75
CA THR A 31 27.39 -47.92 10.75
C THR A 31 26.13 -47.26 10.19
N ARG A 32 25.53 -47.87 9.15
CA ARG A 32 24.22 -47.44 8.63
C ARG A 32 23.21 -47.48 9.79
N ASN A 33 22.40 -46.43 9.90
CA ASN A 33 21.44 -46.22 11.00
C ASN A 33 22.06 -46.03 12.41
N ALA A 34 23.36 -45.77 12.57
CA ALA A 34 23.98 -45.46 13.87
C ALA A 34 23.62 -44.07 14.44
N GLY A 35 23.16 -43.12 13.61
CA GLY A 35 22.65 -41.82 14.10
C GLY A 35 23.38 -40.59 13.70
N LYS A 36 24.29 -40.75 12.74
CA LYS A 36 25.09 -39.66 12.20
C LYS A 36 24.23 -38.47 11.78
N SER A 37 23.29 -38.65 10.85
CA SER A 37 22.39 -37.56 10.42
C SER A 37 21.58 -36.97 11.58
N THR A 38 21.10 -37.79 12.53
CA THR A 38 20.40 -37.29 13.73
C THR A 38 21.24 -36.30 14.56
N VAL A 39 22.58 -36.42 14.56
CA VAL A 39 23.47 -35.44 15.21
C VAL A 39 23.49 -34.13 14.45
N ALA A 40 23.70 -34.17 13.13
CA ALA A 40 23.68 -32.98 12.27
C ALA A 40 22.32 -32.27 12.28
N ASP A 41 21.24 -33.05 12.19
CA ASP A 41 19.87 -32.57 12.27
C ASP A 41 19.58 -31.88 13.61
N PHE A 42 20.19 -32.37 14.70
CA PHE A 42 20.07 -31.73 16.00
C PHE A 42 20.84 -30.40 16.07
N GLU A 43 22.05 -30.32 15.50
CA GLU A 43 22.77 -29.04 15.39
C GLU A 43 21.97 -28.03 14.56
N TYR A 44 21.47 -28.47 13.41
CA TYR A 44 20.63 -27.65 12.54
C TYR A 44 19.35 -27.18 13.26
N ALA A 45 18.63 -28.10 13.92
CA ALA A 45 17.44 -27.78 14.71
C ALA A 45 17.75 -26.86 15.90
N THR A 46 18.96 -26.93 16.46
CA THR A 46 19.40 -26.02 17.51
C THR A 46 19.59 -24.60 16.99
N LEU A 47 20.13 -24.43 15.78
CA LEU A 47 20.34 -23.12 15.16
C LEU A 47 19.03 -22.52 14.62
N TYR A 48 18.24 -23.31 13.90
CA TYR A 48 17.11 -22.80 13.11
C TYR A 48 15.73 -23.29 13.58
N GLY A 49 15.68 -24.24 14.50
CA GLY A 49 14.44 -24.90 14.91
C GLY A 49 14.01 -25.96 13.92
N ILE A 50 12.85 -26.55 14.18
CA ILE A 50 12.11 -27.38 13.22
C ILE A 50 10.87 -26.60 12.82
N GLY A 51 10.39 -26.73 11.58
CA GLY A 51 9.19 -26.05 11.13
C GLY A 51 7.94 -26.63 11.80
N THR A 52 6.95 -25.77 12.03
CA THR A 52 5.55 -26.17 12.29
C THR A 52 4.71 -25.78 11.08
N PHE A 53 4.44 -26.73 10.19
CA PHE A 53 3.32 -26.83 9.23
C PHE A 53 2.70 -25.56 8.58
N PRO A 54 2.40 -25.64 7.27
CA PRO A 54 3.25 -26.09 6.16
C PRO A 54 3.94 -24.85 5.54
N GLU A 55 5.05 -24.99 4.81
CA GLU A 55 5.03 -24.97 3.34
C GLU A 55 6.40 -25.43 2.83
N THR A 56 6.61 -26.74 2.80
CA THR A 56 6.85 -27.62 1.64
C THR A 56 6.87 -29.04 2.22
N GLU A 57 6.68 -30.06 1.40
CA GLU A 57 6.83 -31.46 1.83
C GLU A 57 8.27 -31.80 2.28
N ASP A 58 9.20 -30.83 2.23
CA ASP A 58 10.65 -30.97 2.42
C ASP A 58 11.20 -30.49 3.78
N ASP A 59 10.39 -30.27 4.83
CA ASP A 59 10.96 -30.07 6.17
C ASP A 59 11.37 -31.44 6.76
N ASP A 60 12.47 -31.98 6.22
CA ASP A 60 13.09 -33.29 6.49
C ASP A 60 13.24 -33.64 7.99
N LEU A 61 13.24 -32.62 8.86
CA LEU A 61 13.44 -32.77 10.29
C LEU A 61 12.21 -33.32 11.03
N ALA A 62 11.03 -33.33 10.41
CA ALA A 62 9.84 -33.92 11.00
C ALA A 62 9.95 -35.45 11.18
N HIS A 63 10.83 -36.12 10.43
CA HIS A 63 11.12 -37.55 10.57
C HIS A 63 11.91 -37.90 11.84
N HIS A 64 12.53 -36.91 12.50
CA HIS A 64 13.26 -37.10 13.76
C HIS A 64 12.36 -36.99 15.01
N LYS A 65 11.04 -37.02 14.83
CA LYS A 65 10.12 -37.13 15.96
C LYS A 65 10.35 -38.46 16.69
N PRO A 66 10.67 -38.44 17.99
CA PRO A 66 10.66 -39.66 18.79
C PRO A 66 9.24 -40.27 18.80
N MET A 67 9.14 -41.59 18.96
CA MET A 67 7.84 -42.28 19.03
C MET A 67 6.99 -41.78 20.21
N ASP A 68 7.63 -41.24 21.26
CA ASP A 68 7.00 -40.56 22.39
C ASP A 68 7.22 -39.03 22.29
N GLU A 69 6.18 -38.27 21.96
CA GLU A 69 6.24 -36.82 21.75
C GLU A 69 6.55 -36.03 23.03
N HIS A 70 6.40 -36.63 24.21
CA HIS A 70 6.64 -35.94 25.48
C HIS A 70 8.11 -35.57 25.68
N GLY A 71 9.06 -36.20 24.99
CA GLY A 71 10.48 -35.94 25.15
C GLY A 71 11.07 -34.80 24.32
N PHE A 72 10.43 -34.43 23.21
CA PHE A 72 11.12 -33.84 22.05
C PHE A 72 11.80 -32.48 22.34
N SER A 73 13.09 -32.54 22.70
CA SER A 73 13.86 -31.41 23.21
C SER A 73 15.35 -31.73 23.29
N GLY A 74 16.16 -30.69 23.47
CA GLY A 74 17.56 -30.83 23.79
C GLY A 74 18.21 -29.52 24.15
N LYS A 75 19.48 -29.60 24.53
CA LYS A 75 20.31 -28.44 24.85
C LYS A 75 21.63 -28.53 24.11
N ALA A 76 22.22 -27.37 23.82
CA ALA A 76 23.56 -27.30 23.27
C ALA A 76 24.34 -26.16 23.90
N TYR A 77 25.63 -26.38 24.10
CA TYR A 77 26.57 -25.33 24.47
C TYR A 77 27.23 -24.80 23.21
N VAL A 78 27.06 -23.51 22.98
CA VAL A 78 27.53 -22.77 21.81
C VAL A 78 28.52 -21.72 22.28
N ILE A 79 29.72 -21.73 21.71
CA ILE A 79 30.74 -20.72 21.98
C ILE A 79 30.80 -19.77 20.80
N LYS A 80 30.61 -18.47 21.05
CA LYS A 80 30.64 -17.41 20.04
C LYS A 80 31.33 -16.18 20.63
N ASP A 81 32.31 -15.64 19.90
CA ASP A 81 33.06 -14.44 20.27
C ASP A 81 33.68 -14.52 21.70
N GLY A 82 34.07 -15.73 22.11
CA GLY A 82 34.65 -16.03 23.42
C GLY A 82 33.64 -16.19 24.57
N ASP A 83 32.36 -15.92 24.33
CA ASP A 83 31.28 -16.16 25.29
C ASP A 83 30.62 -17.53 25.08
N GLU A 84 30.19 -18.15 26.18
CA GLU A 84 29.49 -19.44 26.16
C GLU A 84 27.99 -19.25 26.40
N TYR A 85 27.20 -19.87 25.53
CA TYR A 85 25.75 -19.81 25.52
C TYR A 85 25.15 -21.21 25.61
N LEU A 86 24.25 -21.42 26.56
CA LEU A 86 23.40 -22.61 26.62
C LEU A 86 22.12 -22.33 25.83
N VAL A 87 21.97 -22.99 24.69
CA VAL A 87 20.75 -22.98 23.88
C VAL A 87 19.89 -24.16 24.29
N GLU A 88 18.70 -23.90 24.80
CA GLU A 88 17.71 -24.93 25.15
C GLU A 88 16.50 -24.81 24.23
N ARG A 89 16.15 -25.92 23.57
CA ARG A 89 14.98 -25.99 22.68
C ARG A 89 14.03 -27.11 23.08
N SER A 90 12.74 -26.77 23.09
CA SER A 90 11.66 -27.75 22.99
C SER A 90 11.09 -27.70 21.58
N PHE A 91 10.96 -28.87 20.98
CA PHE A 91 10.48 -29.08 19.62
C PHE A 91 9.04 -29.60 19.59
N ARG A 92 8.34 -29.59 20.73
CA ARG A 92 6.96 -30.07 20.85
C ARG A 92 6.01 -29.17 20.05
N LYS A 93 5.19 -29.75 19.18
CA LYS A 93 4.29 -29.02 18.25
C LYS A 93 3.47 -27.90 18.91
N HIS A 94 2.94 -28.15 20.11
CA HIS A 94 2.09 -27.20 20.84
C HIS A 94 2.82 -26.37 21.89
N ASN A 95 4.13 -26.57 22.08
CA ASN A 95 4.93 -25.87 23.08
C ASN A 95 6.39 -25.72 22.64
N MET A 96 6.59 -25.20 21.43
CA MET A 96 7.93 -24.90 20.96
C MET A 96 8.51 -23.71 21.70
N THR A 97 9.67 -23.92 22.32
CA THR A 97 10.37 -22.90 23.08
C THR A 97 11.83 -22.88 22.69
N THR A 98 12.41 -21.69 22.61
CA THR A 98 13.86 -21.48 22.52
C THR A 98 14.28 -20.55 23.63
N GLN A 99 15.27 -20.96 24.42
CA GLN A 99 15.90 -20.15 25.45
C GLN A 99 17.41 -20.13 25.19
N VAL A 100 18.01 -18.95 25.36
CA VAL A 100 19.45 -18.77 25.25
C VAL A 100 19.92 -18.18 26.56
N LEU A 101 20.76 -18.90 27.28
CA LEU A 101 21.34 -18.48 28.55
C LEU A 101 22.82 -18.18 28.33
N ASN A 102 23.28 -16.97 28.66
CA ASN A 102 24.71 -16.71 28.73
C ASN A 102 25.26 -17.34 30.02
N VAL A 103 26.18 -18.29 29.88
CA VAL A 103 26.67 -19.13 30.99
C VAL A 103 27.45 -18.30 32.01
N LYS A 104 28.18 -17.28 31.56
CA LYS A 104 29.05 -16.44 32.40
C LYS A 104 28.26 -15.58 33.39
N ASN A 105 27.13 -15.01 32.97
CA ASN A 105 26.34 -14.09 33.81
C ASN A 105 24.97 -14.64 34.24
N GLY A 106 24.59 -15.83 33.78
CA GLY A 106 23.32 -16.48 34.12
C GLY A 106 22.09 -15.76 33.57
N ARG A 107 22.24 -14.81 32.63
CA ARG A 107 21.12 -14.06 32.04
C ARG A 107 20.55 -14.79 30.83
N VAL A 108 19.22 -14.92 30.82
CA VAL A 108 18.48 -15.40 29.65
C VAL A 108 18.35 -14.25 28.66
N GLY A 109 18.88 -14.43 27.46
CA GLY A 109 18.79 -13.48 26.36
C GLY A 109 17.36 -13.35 25.86
N LYS A 110 16.88 -12.10 25.71
CA LYS A 110 15.59 -11.84 25.07
C LYS A 110 15.77 -11.94 23.55
N LEU A 111 15.19 -12.97 22.95
CA LEU A 111 15.14 -13.10 21.49
C LEU A 111 14.24 -12.01 20.91
N LYS A 112 14.69 -11.37 19.82
CA LYS A 112 13.90 -10.34 19.14
C LYS A 112 12.68 -10.93 18.44
N HIS A 113 12.86 -12.09 17.81
CA HIS A 113 11.81 -12.87 17.17
C HIS A 113 11.61 -14.18 17.92
N LYS A 114 10.35 -14.58 18.11
CA LYS A 114 10.01 -15.80 18.86
C LYS A 114 10.69 -17.03 18.22
N ASN A 115 11.43 -17.80 19.02
CA ASN A 115 12.10 -19.05 18.61
C ASN A 115 13.15 -18.94 17.49
N SER A 116 13.56 -17.72 17.10
CA SER A 116 14.60 -17.49 16.10
C SER A 116 15.90 -17.04 16.75
N LEU A 117 17.00 -17.64 16.28
CA LEU A 117 18.35 -17.28 16.70
C LEU A 117 19.09 -16.41 15.68
N TYR A 118 18.41 -16.00 14.59
CA TYR A 118 19.00 -15.28 13.47
C TYR A 118 19.75 -14.03 13.93
N GLU A 119 19.05 -13.10 14.59
CA GLU A 119 19.66 -11.84 15.03
C GLU A 119 20.50 -11.98 16.31
N SER A 120 20.37 -13.07 17.06
CA SER A 120 21.05 -13.23 18.36
C SER A 120 22.33 -14.04 18.29
N LEU A 121 22.41 -15.05 17.41
CA LEU A 121 23.53 -16.00 17.37
C LEU A 121 24.01 -16.31 15.94
N THR A 122 23.13 -16.50 14.96
CA THR A 122 23.57 -17.08 13.67
C THR A 122 24.02 -16.05 12.63
N GLY A 123 23.25 -14.98 12.41
CA GLY A 123 23.49 -14.00 11.34
C GLY A 123 23.27 -14.52 9.90
N VAL A 124 23.40 -15.83 9.67
CA VAL A 124 23.01 -16.52 8.42
C VAL A 124 21.56 -16.99 8.48
N ASP A 125 20.80 -16.82 7.40
CA ASP A 125 19.43 -17.35 7.29
C ASP A 125 19.38 -18.88 7.11
N LYS A 126 18.24 -19.51 7.43
CA LYS A 126 18.06 -20.97 7.44
C LYS A 126 18.45 -21.61 6.11
N LYS A 127 18.06 -21.01 4.98
CA LYS A 127 18.27 -21.60 3.66
C LYS A 127 19.71 -21.43 3.20
N THR A 128 20.30 -20.25 3.43
CA THR A 128 21.72 -20.03 3.13
C THR A 128 22.62 -20.97 3.92
N TYR A 129 22.36 -21.18 5.22
CA TYR A 129 23.09 -22.19 6.00
C TYR A 129 22.89 -23.60 5.44
N SER A 130 21.64 -23.97 5.12
CA SER A 130 21.32 -25.30 4.58
C SER A 130 22.00 -25.58 3.24
N ASP A 131 22.11 -24.58 2.37
CA ASP A 131 22.66 -24.78 1.03
C ASP A 131 24.20 -24.70 1.03
N ALA A 132 24.78 -23.77 1.80
CA ALA A 132 26.22 -23.46 1.78
C ALA A 132 27.02 -24.20 2.85
N LEU A 133 26.50 -24.31 4.08
CA LEU A 133 27.26 -24.78 5.25
C LEU A 133 26.83 -26.15 5.75
N TYR A 134 25.61 -26.59 5.40
CA TYR A 134 25.15 -27.96 5.62
C TYR A 134 25.19 -28.77 4.33
N ILE A 135 26.37 -29.28 4.01
CA ILE A 135 26.65 -30.03 2.79
C ILE A 135 26.17 -31.48 2.97
N ARG A 136 24.96 -31.77 2.48
CA ARG A 136 24.38 -33.13 2.48
C ARG A 136 24.67 -33.85 1.16
N GLN A 137 24.94 -35.15 1.23
CA GLN A 137 24.80 -36.03 0.09
C GLN A 137 23.31 -36.28 -0.16
N GLN A 138 22.72 -35.55 -1.11
CA GLN A 138 21.34 -35.79 -1.58
C GLN A 138 21.24 -37.17 -2.28
N LYS A 139 20.03 -37.73 -2.29
CA LYS A 139 19.70 -38.88 -3.15
C LYS A 139 19.59 -38.35 -4.57
N ASP A 140 20.22 -39.02 -5.53
CA ASP A 140 20.18 -38.67 -6.96
C ASP A 140 18.73 -38.36 -7.41
N THR A 141 18.37 -37.07 -7.46
CA THR A 141 17.16 -36.59 -8.10
C THR A 141 17.50 -36.09 -9.50
N GLU A 142 16.52 -36.08 -10.41
CA GLU A 142 16.73 -35.63 -11.79
C GLU A 142 17.16 -34.15 -11.91
N ASN A 143 17.04 -33.35 -10.83
CA ASN A 143 17.20 -31.89 -10.86
C ASN A 143 18.37 -31.35 -10.03
N GLU A 144 19.27 -32.17 -9.47
CA GLU A 144 20.34 -31.71 -8.57
C GLU A 144 21.24 -30.62 -9.18
N ALA A 145 21.54 -30.73 -10.48
CA ALA A 145 22.36 -29.75 -11.18
C ALA A 145 21.66 -28.38 -11.30
N GLU A 146 20.35 -28.36 -11.51
CA GLU A 146 19.56 -27.13 -11.62
C GLU A 146 19.30 -26.51 -10.24
N GLU A 147 19.15 -27.33 -9.19
CA GLU A 147 19.13 -26.88 -7.80
C GLU A 147 20.45 -26.19 -7.41
N LEU A 148 21.59 -26.82 -7.74
CA LEU A 148 22.91 -26.25 -7.52
C LEU A 148 23.09 -24.95 -8.30
N ASN A 149 22.67 -24.91 -9.57
CA ASN A 149 22.68 -23.69 -10.37
C ASN A 149 21.85 -22.59 -9.70
N THR A 150 20.61 -22.89 -9.30
CA THR A 150 19.71 -21.93 -8.66
C THR A 150 20.28 -21.39 -7.35
N PHE A 151 20.84 -22.26 -6.51
CA PHE A 151 21.53 -21.88 -5.29
C PHE A 151 22.65 -20.87 -5.57
N VAL A 152 23.56 -21.21 -6.49
CA VAL A 152 24.71 -20.37 -6.82
C VAL A 152 24.28 -19.05 -7.45
N THR A 153 23.32 -19.08 -8.38
CA THR A 153 22.79 -17.87 -9.02
C THR A 153 22.11 -16.94 -8.02
N ASN A 154 21.29 -17.46 -7.10
CA ASN A 154 20.62 -16.64 -6.08
C ASN A 154 21.64 -16.00 -5.15
N LEU A 155 22.61 -16.79 -4.67
CA LEU A 155 23.65 -16.29 -3.78
C LEU A 155 24.51 -15.21 -4.46
N ALA A 156 24.88 -15.41 -5.72
CA ALA A 156 25.66 -14.43 -6.49
C ALA A 156 24.91 -13.15 -6.84
N THR A 157 23.58 -13.24 -7.03
CA THR A 157 22.78 -12.08 -7.45
C THR A 157 22.19 -11.30 -6.29
N THR A 158 22.06 -11.90 -5.10
CA THR A 158 21.34 -11.31 -3.95
C THR A 158 22.06 -11.41 -2.62
N GLY A 159 23.15 -12.19 -2.52
CA GLY A 159 23.84 -12.47 -1.26
C GLY A 159 23.14 -13.49 -0.35
N SER A 160 21.95 -13.98 -0.73
CA SER A 160 21.22 -15.04 -0.01
C SER A 160 20.71 -16.09 -0.98
N SER A 161 20.78 -17.36 -0.62
CA SER A 161 20.20 -18.40 -1.48
C SER A 161 18.66 -18.40 -1.47
N ASN A 162 18.05 -17.65 -0.56
CA ASN A 162 16.60 -17.58 -0.35
C ASN A 162 15.89 -16.55 -1.22
N LEU A 163 16.63 -15.67 -1.91
CA LEU A 163 16.04 -14.63 -2.73
C LEU A 163 16.25 -14.93 -4.22
N ASP A 164 15.17 -14.94 -4.98
CA ASP A 164 15.19 -15.09 -6.44
C ASP A 164 14.92 -13.74 -7.11
N LYS A 165 16.01 -13.10 -7.55
CA LYS A 165 15.96 -11.83 -8.30
C LYS A 165 15.15 -11.96 -9.58
N ARG A 166 15.33 -13.04 -10.34
CA ARG A 166 14.70 -13.21 -11.67
C ARG A 166 13.19 -13.23 -11.52
N ARG A 167 12.70 -13.99 -10.54
CA ARG A 167 11.27 -14.07 -10.22
C ARG A 167 10.73 -12.74 -9.70
N ALA A 168 11.45 -12.06 -8.79
CA ALA A 168 11.04 -10.76 -8.28
C ALA A 168 10.89 -9.70 -9.40
N LEU A 169 11.88 -9.63 -10.31
CA LEU A 169 11.83 -8.72 -11.45
C LEU A 169 10.72 -9.09 -12.45
N ALA A 170 10.44 -10.37 -12.66
CA ALA A 170 9.33 -10.80 -13.50
C ALA A 170 7.98 -10.29 -12.93
N ILE A 171 7.73 -10.51 -11.64
CA ILE A 171 6.52 -10.05 -10.96
C ILE A 171 6.35 -8.52 -11.10
N LEU A 172 7.41 -7.76 -10.84
CA LEU A 172 7.36 -6.29 -10.93
C LEU A 172 7.12 -5.81 -12.37
N ARG A 173 7.70 -6.48 -13.37
CA ARG A 173 7.47 -6.15 -14.78
C ARG A 173 6.05 -6.46 -15.21
N ASP A 174 5.50 -7.59 -14.76
CA ASP A 174 4.12 -7.96 -15.05
C ASP A 174 3.15 -6.95 -14.40
N GLN A 175 3.40 -6.55 -13.15
CA GLN A 175 2.65 -5.48 -12.48
C GLN A 175 2.74 -4.15 -13.24
N LYS A 176 3.94 -3.75 -13.66
CA LYS A 176 4.13 -2.52 -14.45
C LYS A 176 3.38 -2.57 -15.78
N ASN A 177 3.44 -3.70 -16.49
CA ASN A 177 2.79 -3.87 -17.79
C ASN A 177 1.26 -3.93 -17.68
N ALA A 178 0.72 -4.30 -16.52
CA ALA A 178 -0.71 -4.28 -16.25
C ALA A 178 -1.25 -2.87 -15.96
N LEU A 179 -0.39 -1.89 -15.69
CA LEU A 179 -0.77 -0.50 -15.49
C LEU A 179 -0.84 0.21 -16.85
N ASP A 180 -2.04 0.60 -17.25
CA ASP A 180 -2.28 1.33 -18.51
C ASP A 180 -3.00 2.65 -18.24
N VAL A 181 -2.46 3.73 -18.81
CA VAL A 181 -3.00 5.08 -18.71
C VAL A 181 -3.84 5.44 -19.95
N THR A 182 -3.68 4.68 -21.05
CA THR A 182 -4.21 5.01 -22.39
C THR A 182 -5.72 5.22 -22.38
N GLU A 183 -6.47 4.34 -21.71
CA GLU A 183 -7.93 4.46 -21.60
C GLU A 183 -8.33 5.73 -20.83
N THR A 184 -7.63 6.04 -19.74
CA THR A 184 -7.91 7.24 -18.94
C THR A 184 -7.53 8.51 -19.71
N GLU A 185 -6.45 8.48 -20.49
CA GLU A 185 -6.05 9.59 -21.37
C GLU A 185 -7.07 9.83 -22.48
N GLN A 186 -7.61 8.77 -23.08
CA GLN A 186 -8.68 8.87 -24.07
C GLN A 186 -9.94 9.48 -23.47
N GLN A 187 -10.39 9.01 -22.30
CA GLN A 187 -11.54 9.58 -21.58
C GLN A 187 -11.35 11.07 -21.27
N ILE A 188 -10.16 11.47 -20.80
CA ILE A 188 -9.85 12.89 -20.55
C ILE A 188 -9.90 13.69 -21.85
N ALA A 189 -9.38 13.15 -22.95
CA ALA A 189 -9.38 13.83 -24.24
C ALA A 189 -10.80 14.01 -24.80
N GLU A 190 -11.64 12.97 -24.71
CA GLU A 190 -13.06 13.00 -25.12
C GLU A 190 -13.84 14.03 -24.31
N LEU A 191 -13.75 13.99 -22.98
CA LEU A 191 -14.40 14.96 -22.09
C LEU A 191 -13.93 16.40 -22.36
N LYS A 192 -12.62 16.60 -22.62
CA LYS A 192 -12.08 17.93 -22.98
C LYS A 192 -12.58 18.42 -24.33
N GLU A 193 -12.82 17.52 -25.28
CA GLU A 193 -13.41 17.89 -26.58
C GLU A 193 -14.88 18.27 -26.42
N GLU A 194 -15.66 17.49 -25.65
CA GLU A 194 -17.06 17.81 -25.33
C GLU A 194 -17.19 19.15 -24.59
N LEU A 195 -16.22 19.49 -23.73
CA LEU A 195 -16.25 20.74 -22.96
C LEU A 195 -16.22 21.99 -23.84
N LYS A 196 -15.60 21.91 -25.03
CA LYS A 196 -15.55 23.02 -26.00
C LYS A 196 -16.93 23.47 -26.48
N GLN A 197 -17.94 22.59 -26.44
CA GLN A 197 -19.30 22.96 -26.85
C GLN A 197 -19.96 23.97 -25.90
N TYR A 198 -19.40 24.18 -24.71
CA TYR A 198 -19.86 25.14 -23.70
C TYR A 198 -19.01 26.42 -23.66
N ASP A 199 -18.12 26.61 -24.64
CA ASP A 199 -17.37 27.86 -24.81
C ASP A 199 -18.32 28.98 -25.24
N GLY A 200 -18.25 30.15 -24.59
CA GLY A 200 -19.13 31.29 -24.87
C GLY A 200 -20.41 31.34 -24.02
N ASP A 201 -20.73 30.29 -23.25
CA ASP A 201 -21.95 30.27 -22.42
C ASP A 201 -21.92 31.33 -21.30
N GLU A 202 -20.73 31.71 -20.81
CA GLU A 202 -20.61 32.79 -19.81
C GLU A 202 -20.90 34.17 -20.43
N GLU A 203 -20.40 34.41 -21.64
CA GLU A 203 -20.68 35.60 -22.43
C GLU A 203 -22.16 35.68 -22.80
N ALA A 204 -22.74 34.58 -23.27
CA ALA A 204 -24.17 34.49 -23.58
C ALA A 204 -25.05 34.77 -22.35
N LEU A 205 -24.68 34.22 -21.18
CA LEU A 205 -25.40 34.48 -19.93
C LEU A 205 -25.35 35.97 -19.54
N LYS A 206 -24.20 36.63 -19.70
CA LYS A 206 -24.05 38.07 -19.44
C LYS A 206 -24.91 38.89 -20.40
N GLU A 207 -24.92 38.53 -21.68
CA GLU A 207 -25.70 39.22 -22.71
C GLU A 207 -27.21 39.09 -22.45
N VAL A 208 -27.70 37.89 -22.15
CA VAL A 208 -29.13 37.65 -21.82
C VAL A 208 -29.53 38.43 -20.57
N ARG A 209 -28.71 38.43 -19.53
CA ARG A 209 -28.97 39.22 -18.31
C ARG A 209 -29.01 40.71 -18.57
N LYS A 210 -28.15 41.21 -19.45
CA LYS A 210 -28.17 42.61 -19.89
C LYS A 210 -29.49 42.91 -20.61
N LYS A 211 -29.91 42.08 -21.57
CA LYS A 211 -31.20 42.23 -22.27
C LYS A 211 -32.40 42.24 -21.31
N ILE A 212 -32.39 41.41 -20.26
CA ILE A 212 -33.43 41.42 -19.23
C ILE A 212 -33.45 42.77 -18.49
N ALA A 213 -32.28 43.30 -18.11
CA ALA A 213 -32.17 44.58 -17.43
C ALA A 213 -32.63 45.74 -18.32
N ASP A 214 -32.16 45.78 -19.58
CA ASP A 214 -32.53 46.78 -20.58
C ASP A 214 -34.06 46.76 -20.83
N ASN A 215 -34.66 45.57 -20.95
CA ASN A 215 -36.11 45.41 -21.12
C ASN A 215 -36.91 45.86 -19.88
N ASP A 216 -36.41 45.60 -18.68
CA ASP A 216 -37.04 46.04 -17.43
C ASP A 216 -36.99 47.57 -17.27
N GLU A 217 -35.90 48.19 -17.68
CA GLU A 217 -35.74 49.66 -17.69
C GLU A 217 -36.67 50.31 -18.73
N GLU A 218 -36.70 49.78 -19.96
CA GLU A 218 -37.56 50.28 -21.02
C GLU A 218 -39.06 50.15 -20.67
N PHE A 219 -39.44 49.01 -20.07
CA PHE A 219 -40.80 48.81 -19.55
C PHE A 219 -41.17 49.84 -18.47
N ALA A 220 -40.26 50.16 -17.56
CA ALA A 220 -40.49 51.16 -16.52
C ALA A 220 -40.67 52.57 -17.10
N ILE A 221 -39.83 52.95 -18.07
CA ILE A 221 -39.90 54.24 -18.77
C ILE A 221 -41.24 54.37 -19.51
N GLU A 222 -41.66 53.35 -20.27
CA GLU A 222 -42.89 53.45 -21.05
C GLU A 222 -44.14 53.40 -20.17
N THR A 223 -44.12 52.63 -19.08
CA THR A 223 -45.19 52.65 -18.07
C THR A 223 -45.33 54.06 -17.46
N ALA A 224 -44.22 54.73 -17.15
CA ALA A 224 -44.24 56.11 -16.64
C ALA A 224 -44.79 57.11 -17.68
N LYS A 225 -44.43 56.97 -18.96
CA LYS A 225 -44.97 57.79 -20.07
C LYS A 225 -46.48 57.62 -20.23
N ARG A 226 -46.97 56.37 -20.30
CA ARG A 226 -48.41 56.06 -20.42
C ARG A 226 -49.21 56.58 -19.22
N LYS A 227 -48.66 56.46 -18.01
CA LYS A 227 -49.26 57.00 -16.78
C LYS A 227 -49.41 58.52 -16.81
N ARG A 228 -48.45 59.24 -17.43
CA ARG A 228 -48.54 60.68 -17.65
C ARG A 228 -49.58 61.05 -18.70
N GLU A 229 -49.64 60.33 -19.81
CA GLU A 229 -50.62 60.56 -20.87
C GLU A 229 -52.05 60.34 -20.38
N ALA A 230 -52.29 59.27 -19.61
CA ALA A 230 -53.58 59.02 -18.98
C ALA A 230 -53.98 60.15 -18.02
N ARG A 231 -53.05 60.66 -17.20
CA ARG A 231 -53.28 61.83 -16.32
C ARG A 231 -53.64 63.09 -17.11
N ARG A 232 -52.97 63.35 -18.24
CA ARG A 232 -53.26 64.50 -19.13
C ARG A 232 -54.64 64.42 -19.78
N LEU A 233 -55.03 63.26 -20.29
CA LEU A 233 -56.33 63.08 -20.98
C LEU A 233 -57.51 63.32 -20.04
N ILE A 234 -57.40 62.83 -18.82
CA ILE A 234 -58.36 63.02 -17.73
C ILE A 234 -58.59 64.51 -17.39
N ASP A 235 -57.55 65.34 -17.44
CA ASP A 235 -57.63 66.77 -17.12
C ASP A 235 -58.21 67.61 -18.27
N THR A 236 -57.96 67.19 -19.52
CA THR A 236 -58.45 67.91 -20.71
C THR A 236 -59.98 67.87 -20.83
N GLU A 237 -60.63 66.82 -20.32
CA GLU A 237 -62.09 66.70 -20.25
C GLU A 237 -62.73 67.52 -19.11
N LYS A 238 -61.99 67.84 -18.04
CA LYS A 238 -62.51 68.53 -16.84
C LYS A 238 -62.21 70.04 -16.78
N GLY A 239 -61.45 70.59 -17.72
CA GLY A 239 -61.27 72.04 -17.86
C GLY A 239 -60.42 72.72 -16.77
N THR A 240 -59.54 71.97 -16.09
CA THR A 240 -58.54 72.51 -15.16
C THR A 240 -57.14 72.46 -15.78
N LYS A 241 -56.36 73.53 -15.59
CA LYS A 241 -55.01 73.69 -16.14
C LYS A 241 -53.98 72.90 -15.32
N TYR A 242 -53.07 72.23 -16.03
CA TYR A 242 -51.89 71.55 -15.51
C TYR A 242 -51.03 72.50 -14.65
N GLU A 243 -50.77 72.16 -13.39
CA GLU A 243 -49.51 72.58 -12.74
C GLU A 243 -48.45 71.57 -13.19
N GLU A 244 -47.37 72.06 -13.80
CA GLU A 244 -46.22 71.22 -14.15
C GLU A 244 -45.67 70.63 -12.85
N ASP A 245 -45.87 69.33 -12.67
CA ASP A 245 -45.31 68.56 -11.55
C ASP A 245 -43.80 68.39 -11.82
N ASP A 246 -43.04 69.43 -11.51
CA ASP A 246 -41.60 69.54 -11.76
C ASP A 246 -40.82 68.35 -11.18
N GLU A 247 -41.23 67.82 -10.02
CA GLU A 247 -40.63 66.62 -9.41
C GLU A 247 -40.79 65.37 -10.29
N LEU A 248 -41.94 65.19 -10.94
CA LEU A 248 -42.16 64.03 -11.81
C LEU A 248 -41.40 64.20 -13.14
N ASN A 249 -41.28 65.43 -13.65
CA ASN A 249 -40.43 65.76 -14.80
C ASN A 249 -38.96 65.58 -14.51
N GLU A 250 -38.48 66.07 -13.37
CA GLU A 250 -37.13 65.84 -12.89
C GLU A 250 -36.86 64.35 -12.65
N HIS A 251 -37.86 63.57 -12.22
CA HIS A 251 -37.71 62.12 -12.06
C HIS A 251 -37.63 61.37 -13.41
N LEU A 252 -38.45 61.70 -14.41
CA LEU A 252 -38.32 61.09 -15.74
C LEU A 252 -37.13 61.62 -16.53
N ASP A 253 -36.80 62.90 -16.38
CA ASP A 253 -35.57 63.46 -16.92
C ASP A 253 -34.38 62.81 -16.24
N SER A 254 -34.40 62.53 -14.93
CA SER A 254 -33.34 61.74 -14.27
C SER A 254 -33.28 60.29 -14.78
N LEU A 255 -34.41 59.65 -15.07
CA LEU A 255 -34.43 58.31 -15.69
C LEU A 255 -33.93 58.36 -17.16
N GLN A 256 -34.11 59.48 -17.84
CA GLN A 256 -33.72 59.70 -19.24
C GLN A 256 -32.30 60.29 -19.39
N GLU A 257 -31.78 61.03 -18.40
CA GLU A 257 -30.40 61.55 -18.31
C GLU A 257 -29.46 60.46 -17.76
N ASN A 258 -29.91 59.66 -16.80
CA ASN A 258 -29.18 58.47 -16.34
C ASN A 258 -29.06 57.38 -17.42
N SER A 259 -29.83 57.48 -18.52
CA SER A 259 -29.70 56.59 -19.69
C SER A 259 -28.36 56.72 -20.43
N VAL A 260 -27.55 57.73 -20.10
CA VAL A 260 -26.21 57.96 -20.70
C VAL A 260 -25.08 57.66 -19.72
N PHE A 261 -25.35 57.47 -18.43
CA PHE A 261 -24.34 57.10 -17.44
C PHE A 261 -24.96 56.26 -16.34
N LEU A 262 -24.88 54.94 -16.47
CA LEU A 262 -24.94 54.08 -15.29
C LEU A 262 -24.04 52.85 -15.44
N ASP A 263 -22.74 53.14 -15.47
CA ASP A 263 -21.78 52.26 -14.83
C ASP A 263 -21.75 52.58 -13.32
N ALA A 264 -21.73 51.51 -12.51
CA ALA A 264 -21.15 51.44 -11.16
C ALA A 264 -21.97 51.72 -9.87
N ASP A 265 -23.24 52.14 -9.84
CA ASP A 265 -23.92 52.38 -8.53
C ASP A 265 -25.28 51.68 -8.27
N LEU A 266 -25.73 50.78 -9.14
CA LEU A 266 -26.92 49.93 -8.91
C LEU A 266 -26.60 48.54 -8.33
N LEU A 267 -25.41 48.37 -7.75
CA LEU A 267 -24.99 47.17 -7.02
C LEU A 267 -25.39 47.16 -5.53
N LYS A 268 -26.23 48.10 -5.07
CA LYS A 268 -26.62 48.19 -3.65
C LYS A 268 -27.95 47.55 -3.26
N ASP A 269 -28.75 47.05 -4.21
CA ASP A 269 -29.96 46.27 -3.89
C ASP A 269 -29.97 44.85 -4.49
N TYR A 270 -28.80 44.22 -4.58
CA TYR A 270 -28.74 42.76 -4.66
C TYR A 270 -29.04 42.18 -3.26
N LYS A 271 -30.30 41.82 -3.00
CA LYS A 271 -30.58 40.89 -1.88
C LYS A 271 -29.87 39.58 -2.21
N ALA A 272 -28.76 39.34 -1.51
CA ALA A 272 -28.04 38.08 -1.56
C ALA A 272 -29.05 36.91 -1.46
N PRO A 273 -28.85 35.81 -2.21
CA PRO A 273 -29.70 34.64 -2.04
C PRO A 273 -29.74 34.30 -0.55
N LYS A 274 -30.96 34.23 0.02
CA LYS A 274 -31.15 33.89 1.43
C LYS A 274 -30.24 32.69 1.72
N LYS A 275 -29.31 32.85 2.68
CA LYS A 275 -28.39 31.79 3.07
C LYS A 275 -29.22 30.53 3.34
N LEU A 276 -28.67 29.35 3.09
CA LEU A 276 -29.36 28.07 3.33
C LEU A 276 -29.98 27.99 4.74
N THR A 277 -29.40 28.71 5.71
CA THR A 277 -29.87 28.89 7.10
C THR A 277 -31.14 29.72 7.29
N ASP A 278 -31.57 30.49 6.29
CA ASP A 278 -32.76 31.36 6.34
C ASP A 278 -33.99 30.76 5.63
N ARG A 279 -33.89 29.54 5.11
CA ARG A 279 -35.05 28.78 4.61
C ARG A 279 -35.80 28.16 5.79
N TRP A 280 -37.13 28.32 5.82
CA TRP A 280 -37.98 27.86 6.92
C TRP A 280 -37.80 26.36 7.25
N TRP A 281 -37.62 25.52 6.24
CA TRP A 281 -37.37 24.09 6.42
C TRP A 281 -36.00 23.78 7.05
N MET A 282 -34.97 24.61 6.83
CA MET A 282 -33.66 24.48 7.51
C MET A 282 -33.71 24.95 8.97
N ILE A 283 -34.55 25.94 9.29
CA ILE A 283 -34.83 26.33 10.69
C ILE A 283 -35.57 25.20 11.42
N ALA A 284 -36.53 24.56 10.75
CA ALA A 284 -37.21 23.38 11.29
C ALA A 284 -36.24 22.19 11.48
N LEU A 285 -35.34 21.94 10.52
CA LEU A 285 -34.33 20.87 10.60
C LEU A 285 -33.34 21.11 11.75
N THR A 286 -32.85 22.34 11.90
CA THR A 286 -31.94 22.69 13.00
C THR A 286 -32.63 22.62 14.36
N GLY A 287 -33.90 23.04 14.47
CA GLY A 287 -34.70 22.85 15.68
C GLY A 287 -34.88 21.38 16.05
N LEU A 288 -35.14 20.51 15.07
CA LEU A 288 -35.29 19.07 15.29
C LEU A 288 -33.95 18.42 15.71
N LEU A 289 -32.82 18.89 15.15
CA LEU A 289 -31.49 18.46 15.56
C LEU A 289 -31.19 18.84 17.01
N VAL A 290 -31.53 20.07 17.43
CA VAL A 290 -31.37 20.54 18.81
C VAL A 290 -32.17 19.68 19.79
N ILE A 291 -33.41 19.35 19.46
CA ILE A 291 -34.25 18.43 20.27
C ILE A 291 -33.57 17.06 20.37
N GLY A 292 -33.05 16.52 19.26
CA GLY A 292 -32.34 15.24 19.24
C GLY A 292 -31.08 15.22 20.11
N VAL A 293 -30.26 16.29 20.05
CA VAL A 293 -29.06 16.42 20.88
C VAL A 293 -29.41 16.51 22.36
N ILE A 294 -30.41 17.32 22.73
CA ILE A 294 -30.83 17.45 24.13
C ILE A 294 -31.44 16.14 24.64
N ALA A 295 -32.24 15.43 23.82
CA ALA A 295 -32.78 14.13 24.19
C ALA A 295 -31.68 13.09 24.42
N ALA A 296 -30.63 13.06 23.59
CA ALA A 296 -29.47 12.19 23.79
C ALA A 296 -28.69 12.55 25.07
N LEU A 297 -28.52 13.84 25.36
CA LEU A 297 -27.83 14.33 26.57
C LEU A 297 -28.62 13.98 27.85
N VAL A 298 -29.94 14.15 27.82
CA VAL A 298 -30.85 13.79 28.93
C VAL A 298 -30.90 12.28 29.15
N TYR A 299 -30.71 11.46 28.11
CA TYR A 299 -30.64 10.00 28.23
C TYR A 299 -29.38 9.51 28.98
N ILE A 300 -28.28 10.28 28.92
CA ILE A 300 -27.01 9.97 29.60
C ILE A 300 -27.06 10.36 31.09
N LEU A 301 -27.95 11.27 31.48
CA LEU A 301 -28.09 11.74 32.86
C LEU A 301 -28.95 10.77 33.72
N PRO A 302 -28.58 10.52 34.98
CA PRO A 302 -29.22 9.52 35.84
C PRO A 302 -30.51 10.05 36.48
N PHE A 303 -31.47 10.52 35.68
CA PHE A 303 -32.77 10.99 36.14
C PHE A 303 -33.85 9.90 36.00
N ASP A 304 -34.89 9.96 36.82
CA ASP A 304 -36.06 9.09 36.68
C ASP A 304 -36.79 9.34 35.35
N ASP A 305 -37.40 8.28 34.79
CA ASP A 305 -38.01 8.30 33.44
C ASP A 305 -39.07 9.40 33.28
N GLY A 306 -39.85 9.67 34.34
CA GLY A 306 -40.85 10.74 34.34
C GLY A 306 -40.24 12.15 34.22
N VAL A 307 -39.09 12.38 34.84
CA VAL A 307 -38.38 13.67 34.77
C VAL A 307 -37.73 13.84 33.40
N ARG A 308 -37.19 12.75 32.82
CA ARG A 308 -36.62 12.77 31.46
C ARG A 308 -37.67 13.10 30.40
N GLN A 309 -38.85 12.47 30.47
CA GLN A 309 -39.95 12.77 29.55
C GLN A 309 -40.44 14.22 29.68
N LEU A 310 -40.59 14.73 30.91
CA LEU A 310 -40.98 16.12 31.14
C LEU A 310 -39.95 17.09 30.54
N PHE A 311 -38.65 16.82 30.71
CA PHE A 311 -37.59 17.68 30.19
C PHE A 311 -37.57 17.73 28.65
N VAL A 312 -37.74 16.58 27.99
CA VAL A 312 -37.81 16.50 26.52
C VAL A 312 -39.06 17.21 26.00
N VAL A 313 -40.21 17.05 26.64
CA VAL A 313 -41.46 17.73 26.25
C VAL A 313 -41.35 19.24 26.44
N CYS A 314 -40.82 19.72 27.56
CA CYS A 314 -40.58 21.15 27.80
C CYS A 314 -39.60 21.74 26.80
N THR A 315 -38.54 21.01 26.45
CA THR A 315 -37.56 21.43 25.44
C THR A 315 -38.19 21.49 24.04
N ALA A 316 -39.00 20.50 23.68
CA ALA A 316 -39.72 20.49 22.41
C ALA A 316 -40.71 21.66 22.30
N LEU A 317 -41.47 21.94 23.37
CA LEU A 317 -42.37 23.10 23.43
C LEU A 317 -41.62 24.43 23.32
N PHE A 318 -40.48 24.56 24.00
CA PHE A 318 -39.65 25.76 23.93
C PHE A 318 -39.07 25.98 22.52
N VAL A 319 -38.58 24.91 21.89
CA VAL A 319 -38.08 24.96 20.51
C VAL A 319 -39.19 25.33 19.53
N VAL A 320 -40.38 24.72 19.65
CA VAL A 320 -41.55 25.09 18.83
C VAL A 320 -41.93 26.55 19.05
N MET A 321 -41.93 27.04 20.29
CA MET A 321 -42.22 28.45 20.60
C MET A 321 -41.18 29.39 20.01
N THR A 322 -39.88 29.07 20.08
CA THR A 322 -38.82 29.88 19.44
C THR A 322 -38.83 29.82 17.91
N ILE A 323 -39.27 28.70 17.32
CA ILE A 323 -39.48 28.56 15.88
C ILE A 323 -40.66 29.45 15.47
N VAL A 324 -41.79 29.37 16.18
CA VAL A 324 -42.99 30.19 15.92
C VAL A 324 -42.70 31.67 16.12
N ASP A 325 -41.99 32.06 17.18
CA ASP A 325 -41.62 33.46 17.46
C ASP A 325 -40.57 33.99 16.46
N GLY A 326 -39.66 33.13 16.00
CA GLY A 326 -38.72 33.41 14.91
C GLY A 326 -39.40 33.53 13.54
N LEU A 327 -40.42 32.73 13.27
CA LEU A 327 -41.29 32.81 12.09
C LEU A 327 -42.16 34.07 12.14
N HIS A 328 -42.67 34.47 13.31
CA HIS A 328 -43.43 35.69 13.52
C HIS A 328 -42.58 36.95 13.34
N ARG A 329 -41.35 36.99 13.90
CA ARG A 329 -40.42 38.13 13.71
C ARG A 329 -39.90 38.27 12.28
N LYS A 330 -39.84 37.18 11.51
CA LYS A 330 -39.40 37.18 10.10
C LYS A 330 -40.54 37.23 9.08
N GLY A 331 -41.79 37.41 9.52
CA GLY A 331 -42.97 37.59 8.65
C GLY A 331 -43.32 36.37 7.79
N ALA A 332 -42.95 35.16 8.23
CA ALA A 332 -43.08 33.94 7.43
C ALA A 332 -44.36 33.12 7.75
N LEU A 333 -45.26 33.68 8.58
CA LEU A 333 -46.63 33.19 8.80
C LEU A 333 -47.70 34.12 8.21
N ASP A 334 -47.29 35.13 7.44
CA ASP A 334 -48.17 35.76 6.46
C ASP A 334 -48.12 34.89 5.20
N GLY A 335 -49.29 34.57 4.66
CA GLY A 335 -49.53 33.51 3.69
C GLY A 335 -48.60 33.51 2.47
N GLU A 336 -48.50 32.32 1.87
CA GLU A 336 -47.76 32.01 0.65
C GLU A 336 -47.71 33.16 -0.36
N ASN A 337 -46.51 33.52 -0.81
CA ASN A 337 -46.31 34.31 -2.03
C ASN A 337 -46.70 33.46 -3.26
N GLN A 338 -47.99 33.25 -3.44
CA GLN A 338 -48.57 33.11 -4.77
C GLN A 338 -48.66 34.51 -5.36
N ALA A 339 -48.45 34.62 -6.67
CA ALA A 339 -48.76 35.85 -7.39
C ALA A 339 -50.20 36.27 -7.01
N PRO A 340 -50.46 37.55 -6.74
CA PRO A 340 -51.77 38.00 -6.27
C PRO A 340 -52.81 37.51 -7.28
N SER A 341 -53.81 36.78 -6.78
CA SER A 341 -54.93 36.39 -7.65
C SER A 341 -55.61 37.65 -8.17
N GLU A 342 -56.29 37.54 -9.30
CA GLU A 342 -56.96 38.67 -9.97
C GLU A 342 -57.88 39.47 -9.00
N GLU A 343 -58.38 38.82 -7.94
CA GLU A 343 -59.15 39.43 -6.87
C GLU A 343 -58.32 40.20 -5.84
N GLU A 344 -57.11 39.73 -5.47
CA GLU A 344 -56.20 40.45 -4.58
C GLU A 344 -55.51 41.63 -5.29
N PHE A 345 -55.22 41.50 -6.59
CA PHE A 345 -54.79 42.62 -7.43
C PHE A 345 -55.91 43.65 -7.56
N LYS A 346 -57.16 43.22 -7.79
CA LYS A 346 -58.34 44.11 -7.70
C LYS A 346 -58.47 44.75 -6.33
N LYS A 347 -58.14 44.06 -5.23
CA LYS A 347 -58.23 44.61 -3.88
C LYS A 347 -57.15 45.65 -3.57
N ILE A 348 -55.93 45.46 -4.08
CA ILE A 348 -54.84 46.45 -3.97
C ILE A 348 -55.13 47.66 -4.86
N VAL A 349 -55.69 47.46 -6.06
CA VAL A 349 -56.20 48.53 -6.93
C VAL A 349 -57.37 49.26 -6.25
N TYR A 350 -58.27 48.54 -5.60
CA TYR A 350 -59.42 49.08 -4.84
C TYR A 350 -59.01 49.83 -3.54
N GLU A 351 -57.95 49.39 -2.85
CA GLU A 351 -57.39 50.11 -1.70
C GLU A 351 -56.59 51.36 -2.12
N LEU A 352 -56.00 51.36 -3.33
CA LEU A 352 -55.42 52.56 -3.96
C LEU A 352 -56.51 53.53 -4.46
N GLU A 353 -57.69 53.04 -4.84
CA GLU A 353 -58.87 53.85 -5.21
C GLU A 353 -59.48 54.61 -4.03
N ARG A 354 -59.32 54.14 -2.79
CA ARG A 354 -59.94 54.80 -1.62
C ARG A 354 -59.19 56.04 -1.09
N LYS A 355 -58.13 56.49 -1.78
CA LYS A 355 -57.50 57.80 -1.51
C LYS A 355 -57.66 58.83 -2.63
N ASN A 356 -58.33 58.50 -3.72
CA ASN A 356 -58.69 59.45 -4.78
C ASN A 356 -60.04 59.03 -5.37
N GLU A 357 -61.14 59.49 -4.76
CA GLU A 357 -62.46 59.33 -5.36
C GLU A 357 -62.57 60.12 -6.68
N ALA A 358 -63.14 59.44 -7.68
CA ALA A 358 -63.66 59.93 -8.96
C ALA A 358 -62.71 59.98 -10.17
N TYR A 359 -62.37 58.80 -10.71
CA TYR A 359 -62.11 58.65 -12.14
C TYR A 359 -62.86 57.44 -12.71
N GLU A 360 -63.79 57.71 -13.64
CA GLU A 360 -64.43 56.73 -14.53
C GLU A 360 -63.39 56.11 -15.47
N ASP A 361 -63.65 54.86 -15.88
CA ASP A 361 -62.82 53.97 -16.68
C ASP A 361 -62.09 54.64 -17.86
N VAL A 362 -60.79 54.91 -17.69
CA VAL A 362 -59.85 55.00 -18.81
C VAL A 362 -59.32 53.59 -19.02
N GLU A 363 -59.80 52.91 -20.06
CA GLU A 363 -59.31 51.59 -20.48
C GLU A 363 -57.87 51.73 -21.00
N ILE A 364 -56.89 51.63 -20.10
CA ILE A 364 -55.46 51.68 -20.47
C ILE A 364 -55.16 50.41 -21.28
N ASP A 365 -54.80 50.57 -22.56
CA ASP A 365 -54.40 49.45 -23.42
C ASP A 365 -53.17 48.72 -22.86
N MET A 366 -53.45 47.59 -22.18
CA MET A 366 -52.46 46.71 -21.55
C MET A 366 -51.78 45.77 -22.56
N SER A 367 -52.05 45.90 -23.87
CA SER A 367 -51.40 45.11 -24.92
C SER A 367 -49.88 45.32 -24.97
N PHE A 368 -49.42 46.50 -24.58
CA PHE A 368 -48.00 46.84 -24.49
C PHE A 368 -47.29 46.09 -23.36
N ALA A 369 -47.90 46.03 -22.17
CA ALA A 369 -47.30 45.34 -21.02
C ALA A 369 -47.13 43.84 -21.28
N ARG A 370 -48.05 43.22 -22.03
CA ARG A 370 -47.91 41.84 -22.50
C ARG A 370 -46.66 41.64 -23.33
N LYS A 371 -46.33 42.53 -24.27
CA LYS A 371 -45.12 42.40 -25.11
C LYS A 371 -43.82 42.36 -24.31
N TYR A 372 -43.68 43.20 -23.28
CA TYR A 372 -42.47 43.23 -22.42
C TYR A 372 -42.44 42.05 -21.45
N MET A 373 -43.61 41.58 -20.99
CA MET A 373 -43.72 40.36 -20.18
C MET A 373 -43.37 39.11 -20.99
N ASP A 374 -43.92 38.97 -22.20
CA ASP A 374 -43.64 37.84 -23.11
C ASP A 374 -42.14 37.80 -23.46
N LEU A 375 -41.55 38.94 -23.84
CA LEU A 375 -40.12 39.04 -24.13
C LEU A 375 -39.24 38.72 -22.90
N LYS A 376 -39.65 39.16 -21.71
CA LYS A 376 -38.96 38.84 -20.46
C LYS A 376 -39.05 37.35 -20.13
N GLU A 377 -40.19 36.71 -20.39
CA GLU A 377 -40.38 35.27 -20.20
C GLU A 377 -39.45 34.48 -21.13
N ASP A 378 -39.36 34.85 -22.41
CA ASP A 378 -38.43 34.26 -23.38
C ASP A 378 -36.96 34.44 -22.96
N LEU A 379 -36.58 35.63 -22.49
CA LEU A 379 -35.24 35.90 -21.99
C LEU A 379 -34.93 35.12 -20.69
N ARG A 380 -35.92 34.90 -19.83
CA ARG A 380 -35.76 34.07 -18.63
C ARG A 380 -35.66 32.58 -18.96
N ALA A 381 -36.38 32.11 -19.98
CA ALA A 381 -36.26 30.75 -20.48
C ALA A 381 -34.85 30.49 -21.05
N THR A 382 -34.32 31.41 -21.86
CA THR A 382 -32.94 31.33 -22.37
C THR A 382 -31.90 31.43 -21.26
N GLU A 383 -32.09 32.27 -20.24
CA GLU A 383 -31.23 32.30 -19.05
C GLU A 383 -31.21 30.94 -18.34
N ALA A 384 -32.38 30.32 -18.16
CA ALA A 384 -32.50 29.02 -17.49
C ALA A 384 -31.79 27.90 -18.27
N GLU A 385 -31.88 27.90 -19.61
CA GLU A 385 -31.18 26.95 -20.48
C GLU A 385 -29.65 27.08 -20.35
N ILE A 386 -29.14 28.31 -20.40
CA ILE A 386 -27.70 28.57 -20.25
C ILE A 386 -27.21 28.17 -18.84
N LEU A 387 -28.03 28.40 -17.80
CA LEU A 387 -27.71 27.96 -16.44
C LEU A 387 -27.65 26.44 -16.32
N GLU A 388 -28.52 25.70 -17.02
CA GLU A 388 -28.47 24.23 -17.04
C GLU A 388 -27.23 23.72 -17.77
N ARG A 389 -26.90 24.31 -18.93
CA ARG A 389 -25.65 24.02 -19.65
C ARG A 389 -24.41 24.30 -18.80
N LYS A 390 -24.41 25.38 -18.01
CA LYS A 390 -23.32 25.68 -17.05
C LYS A 390 -23.20 24.62 -15.94
N LYS A 391 -24.30 24.03 -15.47
CA LYS A 391 -24.23 22.91 -14.51
C LYS A 391 -23.62 21.66 -15.15
N GLN A 392 -24.01 21.34 -16.39
CA GLN A 392 -23.44 20.21 -17.13
C GLN A 392 -21.93 20.39 -17.36
N LYS A 393 -21.51 21.61 -17.75
CA LYS A 393 -20.07 21.96 -17.84
C LYS A 393 -19.34 21.70 -16.53
N ALA A 394 -19.89 22.16 -15.39
CA ALA A 394 -19.28 21.94 -14.09
C ALA A 394 -19.18 20.45 -13.71
N GLN A 395 -20.19 19.64 -14.07
CA GLN A 395 -20.14 18.18 -13.87
C GLN A 395 -19.02 17.53 -14.69
N MET A 396 -18.89 17.90 -15.97
CA MET A 396 -17.80 17.40 -16.82
C MET A 396 -16.42 17.82 -16.32
N GLU A 397 -16.26 19.04 -15.82
CA GLU A 397 -15.00 19.51 -15.22
C GLU A 397 -14.61 18.68 -13.98
N ASP A 398 -15.58 18.31 -13.16
CA ASP A 398 -15.36 17.43 -12.02
C ASP A 398 -15.02 16.00 -12.45
N GLU A 399 -15.66 15.46 -13.49
CA GLU A 399 -15.32 14.16 -14.09
C GLU A 399 -13.89 14.13 -14.65
N ILE A 400 -13.48 15.18 -15.39
CA ILE A 400 -12.10 15.33 -15.87
C ILE A 400 -11.13 15.32 -14.68
N ARG A 401 -11.44 16.04 -13.60
CA ARG A 401 -10.58 16.06 -12.40
C ARG A 401 -10.44 14.68 -11.77
N VAL A 402 -11.51 13.90 -11.73
CA VAL A 402 -11.48 12.51 -11.23
C VAL A 402 -10.59 11.64 -12.12
N CYS A 403 -10.76 11.72 -13.45
CA CYS A 403 -9.93 10.97 -14.40
C CYS A 403 -8.45 11.38 -14.33
N GLU A 404 -8.16 12.68 -14.22
CA GLU A 404 -6.79 13.18 -14.03
C GLU A 404 -6.17 12.67 -12.71
N GLY A 405 -6.95 12.62 -11.64
CA GLY A 405 -6.54 12.00 -10.38
C GLY A 405 -6.22 10.50 -10.53
N ARG A 406 -7.04 9.76 -11.25
CA ARG A 406 -6.80 8.34 -11.56
C ARG A 406 -5.53 8.15 -12.40
N LYS A 407 -5.36 8.95 -13.45
CA LYS A 407 -4.15 8.96 -14.29
C LYS A 407 -2.90 9.19 -13.44
N GLN A 408 -2.89 10.22 -12.60
CA GLN A 408 -1.75 10.52 -11.72
C GLN A 408 -1.45 9.36 -10.75
N ALA A 409 -2.48 8.67 -10.23
CA ALA A 409 -2.28 7.52 -9.36
C ALA A 409 -1.60 6.36 -10.11
N ILE A 410 -2.04 6.06 -11.34
CA ILE A 410 -1.44 5.03 -12.19
C ILE A 410 0.02 5.40 -12.54
N GLU A 411 0.27 6.64 -12.94
CA GLU A 411 1.63 7.12 -13.25
C GLU A 411 2.58 7.03 -12.04
N ARG A 412 2.09 7.34 -10.84
CA ARG A 412 2.85 7.18 -9.59
C ARG A 412 3.20 5.72 -9.33
N GLU A 413 2.27 4.79 -9.58
CA GLU A 413 2.51 3.36 -9.41
C GLU A 413 3.52 2.82 -10.43
N ILE A 414 3.43 3.27 -11.69
CA ILE A 414 4.42 2.97 -12.74
C ILE A 414 5.81 3.47 -12.33
N TYR A 415 5.89 4.69 -11.81
CA TYR A 415 7.13 5.29 -11.32
C TYR A 415 7.72 4.50 -10.15
N ALA A 416 6.91 4.19 -9.12
CA ALA A 416 7.33 3.43 -7.96
C ALA A 416 7.82 2.02 -8.33
N THR A 417 7.08 1.32 -9.20
CA THR A 417 7.47 -0.01 -9.70
C THR A 417 8.76 0.05 -10.51
N THR A 418 8.92 1.07 -11.35
CA THR A 418 10.15 1.28 -12.13
C THR A 418 11.34 1.56 -11.22
N LEU A 419 11.15 2.38 -10.19
CA LEU A 419 12.18 2.65 -9.18
C LEU A 419 12.60 1.35 -8.48
N ALA A 420 11.64 0.53 -8.04
CA ALA A 420 11.93 -0.75 -7.40
C ALA A 420 12.73 -1.70 -8.30
N ILE A 421 12.35 -1.82 -9.58
CA ILE A 421 13.10 -2.63 -10.57
C ILE A 421 14.55 -2.14 -10.68
N ASN A 422 14.75 -0.83 -10.85
CA ASN A 422 16.08 -0.26 -11.02
C ASN A 422 16.94 -0.46 -9.76
N THR A 423 16.38 -0.21 -8.58
CA THR A 423 17.08 -0.42 -7.31
C THR A 423 17.51 -1.87 -7.11
N ILE A 424 16.64 -2.85 -7.41
CA ILE A 424 17.00 -4.28 -7.35
C ILE A 424 18.13 -4.60 -8.34
N GLN A 425 18.08 -4.04 -9.55
CA GLN A 425 19.11 -4.26 -10.56
C GLN A 425 20.47 -3.67 -10.13
N GLU A 426 20.47 -2.46 -9.57
CA GLU A 426 21.67 -1.79 -9.06
C GLU A 426 22.30 -2.56 -7.89
N LEU A 427 21.52 -2.92 -6.88
CA LEU A 427 22.00 -3.71 -5.73
C LEU A 427 22.54 -5.07 -6.16
N SER A 428 21.89 -5.71 -7.13
CA SER A 428 22.37 -6.99 -7.65
C SER A 428 23.69 -6.86 -8.38
N ARG A 429 23.95 -5.73 -9.05
CA ARG A 429 25.22 -5.50 -9.74
C ARG A 429 26.38 -5.51 -8.76
N SER A 430 26.23 -4.88 -7.59
CA SER A 430 27.28 -4.91 -6.56
C SER A 430 27.51 -6.32 -6.01
N TYR A 431 26.47 -7.13 -5.84
CA TYR A 431 26.63 -8.53 -5.40
C TYR A 431 27.37 -9.38 -6.45
N VAL A 432 27.05 -9.22 -7.73
CA VAL A 432 27.72 -9.95 -8.81
C VAL A 432 29.19 -9.52 -8.94
N GLU A 433 29.49 -8.23 -8.77
CA GLU A 433 30.86 -7.71 -8.75
C GLU A 433 31.66 -8.26 -7.56
N GLU A 434 31.09 -8.26 -6.34
CA GLU A 434 31.70 -8.87 -5.14
C GLU A 434 31.92 -10.38 -5.36
N TRP A 435 30.93 -11.09 -5.91
CA TRP A 435 31.02 -12.51 -6.23
C TRP A 435 32.16 -12.81 -7.20
N ASN A 436 32.24 -12.07 -8.31
CA ASN A 436 33.26 -12.29 -9.33
C ASN A 436 34.68 -12.11 -8.79
N TYR A 437 34.88 -11.15 -7.88
CA TYR A 437 36.17 -10.93 -7.22
C TYR A 437 36.52 -12.05 -6.22
N ILE A 438 35.53 -12.54 -5.46
CA ILE A 438 35.76 -13.48 -4.37
C ILE A 438 35.84 -14.94 -4.86
N ILE A 439 35.00 -15.34 -5.82
CA ILE A 439 34.79 -16.75 -6.16
C ILE A 439 35.64 -17.19 -7.35
N ASN A 440 35.70 -16.39 -8.44
CA ASN A 440 36.34 -16.84 -9.68
C ASN A 440 37.83 -17.16 -9.50
N ASP A 441 38.54 -16.43 -8.63
CA ASP A 441 39.97 -16.67 -8.37
C ASP A 441 40.23 -17.89 -7.47
N HIS A 442 39.24 -18.35 -6.70
CA HIS A 442 39.40 -19.43 -5.72
C HIS A 442 38.74 -20.75 -6.14
N MET A 443 37.72 -20.69 -6.98
CA MET A 443 37.04 -21.88 -7.48
C MET A 443 37.95 -22.74 -8.34
N THR A 444 38.89 -22.15 -9.08
CA THR A 444 39.90 -22.91 -9.84
C THR A 444 40.68 -23.86 -8.92
N ASP A 445 41.26 -23.34 -7.84
CA ASP A 445 42.09 -24.12 -6.93
C ASP A 445 41.30 -25.21 -6.20
N ILE A 446 40.10 -24.88 -5.71
CA ILE A 446 39.24 -25.83 -4.98
C ILE A 446 38.70 -26.89 -5.93
N MET A 447 38.28 -26.51 -7.14
CA MET A 447 37.78 -27.44 -8.14
C MET A 447 38.87 -28.44 -8.53
N GLN A 448 40.09 -27.98 -8.83
CA GLN A 448 41.20 -28.86 -9.16
C GLN A 448 41.58 -29.78 -8.00
N ARG A 449 41.68 -29.25 -6.77
CA ARG A 449 42.04 -30.04 -5.60
C ARG A 449 41.00 -31.10 -5.27
N VAL A 450 39.73 -30.72 -5.13
CA VAL A 450 38.65 -31.63 -4.72
C VAL A 450 38.37 -32.67 -5.80
N THR A 451 38.40 -32.28 -7.08
CA THR A 451 38.13 -33.22 -8.19
C THR A 451 39.35 -34.04 -8.61
N GLY A 452 40.53 -33.75 -8.06
CA GLY A 452 41.79 -34.40 -8.46
C GLY A 452 42.24 -34.03 -9.87
N GLY A 453 41.86 -32.83 -10.34
CA GLY A 453 42.19 -32.31 -11.66
C GLY A 453 41.25 -32.76 -12.80
N LEU A 454 40.17 -33.49 -12.49
CA LEU A 454 39.16 -33.86 -13.50
C LEU A 454 38.44 -32.63 -14.07
N TYR A 455 38.25 -31.62 -13.22
CA TYR A 455 37.67 -30.34 -13.57
C TYR A 455 38.63 -29.22 -13.17
N GLU A 456 38.72 -28.21 -14.03
CA GLU A 456 39.73 -27.17 -13.94
C GLU A 456 39.25 -25.95 -13.16
N ASP A 457 37.98 -25.59 -13.29
CA ASP A 457 37.44 -24.33 -12.80
C ASP A 457 35.90 -24.36 -12.74
N ALA A 458 35.32 -23.44 -11.97
CA ALA A 458 33.88 -23.18 -11.93
C ALA A 458 33.61 -21.69 -11.77
N LYS A 459 32.69 -21.15 -12.58
CA LYS A 459 32.31 -19.74 -12.51
C LYS A 459 30.86 -19.52 -12.91
N ILE A 460 30.39 -18.31 -12.68
CA ILE A 460 29.11 -17.84 -13.22
C ILE A 460 29.38 -17.10 -14.52
N ASP A 461 28.68 -17.46 -15.59
CA ASP A 461 28.81 -16.79 -16.89
C ASP A 461 27.98 -15.49 -16.98
N GLU A 462 28.06 -14.81 -18.12
CA GLU A 462 27.30 -13.59 -18.39
C GLU A 462 25.78 -13.80 -18.37
N LYS A 463 25.32 -15.05 -18.55
CA LYS A 463 23.90 -15.44 -18.48
C LYS A 463 23.47 -15.83 -17.07
N LEU A 464 24.33 -15.63 -16.08
CA LEU A 464 24.11 -15.99 -14.67
C LEU A 464 23.91 -17.50 -14.46
N ARG A 465 24.56 -18.33 -15.27
CA ARG A 465 24.59 -19.80 -15.15
C ARG A 465 25.91 -20.27 -14.57
N LEU A 466 25.85 -21.28 -13.71
CA LEU A 466 27.03 -22.00 -13.23
C LEU A 466 27.60 -22.86 -14.36
N VAL A 467 28.81 -22.54 -14.79
CA VAL A 467 29.55 -23.27 -15.81
C VAL A 467 30.83 -23.86 -15.21
N ILE A 468 31.14 -25.09 -15.60
CA ILE A 468 32.29 -25.86 -15.11
C ILE A 468 33.25 -26.08 -16.27
N LYS A 469 34.55 -25.91 -16.04
CA LYS A 469 35.58 -26.07 -17.05
C LYS A 469 36.14 -27.49 -17.05
N LYS A 470 36.15 -28.13 -18.21
CA LYS A 470 36.77 -29.45 -18.45
C LYS A 470 37.49 -29.42 -19.81
N ASN A 471 38.75 -29.83 -19.85
CA ASN A 471 39.58 -29.86 -21.06
C ASN A 471 39.62 -28.52 -21.81
N GLY A 472 39.77 -27.42 -21.07
CA GLY A 472 39.83 -26.07 -21.65
C GLY A 472 38.48 -25.43 -22.00
N ALA A 473 37.37 -26.17 -22.03
CA ALA A 473 36.05 -25.67 -22.39
C ALA A 473 35.11 -25.56 -21.19
N PHE A 474 34.28 -24.52 -21.14
CA PHE A 474 33.22 -24.36 -20.14
C PHE A 474 31.92 -25.01 -20.63
N THR A 475 31.31 -25.81 -19.78
CA THR A 475 30.01 -26.47 -20.01
C THR A 475 29.06 -26.13 -18.88
N ASP A 476 27.75 -26.02 -19.17
CA ASP A 476 26.71 -25.79 -18.16
C ASP A 476 26.70 -26.96 -17.15
N ILE A 477 26.46 -26.67 -15.87
CA ILE A 477 26.40 -27.68 -14.80
C ILE A 477 25.40 -28.80 -15.09
N THR A 478 24.33 -28.53 -15.82
CA THR A 478 23.31 -29.52 -16.23
C THR A 478 23.83 -30.56 -17.23
N GLN A 479 24.99 -30.32 -17.84
CA GLN A 479 25.63 -31.23 -18.81
C GLN A 479 26.76 -32.07 -18.19
N ILE A 480 27.00 -31.92 -16.88
CA ILE A 480 28.00 -32.70 -16.16
C ILE A 480 27.52 -34.13 -15.99
N ASP A 481 28.46 -35.08 -16.13
CA ASP A 481 28.19 -36.50 -15.95
C ASP A 481 27.60 -36.75 -14.54
N ALA A 482 26.51 -37.50 -14.47
CA ALA A 482 25.83 -37.81 -13.20
C ALA A 482 26.76 -38.49 -12.18
N THR A 483 27.78 -39.23 -12.64
CA THR A 483 28.79 -39.87 -11.76
C THR A 483 29.76 -38.85 -11.16
N ASP A 484 30.08 -37.78 -11.89
CA ASP A 484 30.99 -36.71 -11.46
C ASP A 484 30.26 -35.60 -10.68
N LEU A 485 28.94 -35.43 -10.89
CA LEU A 485 28.14 -34.35 -10.32
C LEU A 485 28.23 -34.25 -8.77
N PRO A 486 28.18 -35.35 -7.99
CA PRO A 486 28.35 -35.28 -6.54
C PRO A 486 29.69 -34.69 -6.10
N LEU A 487 30.76 -34.98 -6.85
CA LEU A 487 32.10 -34.47 -6.59
C LEU A 487 32.23 -32.99 -6.96
N VAL A 488 31.69 -32.60 -8.12
CA VAL A 488 31.64 -31.19 -8.56
C VAL A 488 30.80 -30.35 -7.60
N ARG A 489 29.64 -30.86 -7.19
CA ARG A 489 28.77 -30.22 -6.18
C ARG A 489 29.49 -30.00 -4.86
N MET A 490 30.23 -31.00 -4.38
CA MET A 490 31.06 -30.88 -3.17
C MET A 490 32.10 -29.76 -3.33
N ALA A 491 32.83 -29.73 -4.45
CA ALA A 491 33.83 -28.70 -4.71
C ALA A 491 33.22 -27.28 -4.73
N VAL A 492 32.08 -27.09 -5.40
CA VAL A 492 31.35 -25.82 -5.44
C VAL A 492 30.91 -25.38 -4.05
N ARG A 493 30.29 -26.26 -3.27
CA ARG A 493 29.82 -25.92 -1.92
C ARG A 493 30.96 -25.63 -0.95
N VAL A 494 32.06 -26.39 -1.01
CA VAL A 494 33.28 -26.10 -0.23
C VAL A 494 33.82 -24.72 -0.61
N GLY A 495 33.93 -24.40 -1.90
CA GLY A 495 34.42 -23.08 -2.34
C GLY A 495 33.56 -21.92 -1.87
N ILE A 496 32.24 -22.10 -1.88
CA ILE A 496 31.30 -21.11 -1.35
C ILE A 496 31.44 -20.97 0.17
N ALA A 497 31.50 -22.07 0.91
CA ALA A 497 31.69 -22.06 2.36
C ALA A 497 33.00 -21.38 2.78
N THR A 498 34.06 -21.54 1.98
CA THR A 498 35.37 -20.94 2.25
C THR A 498 35.38 -19.42 2.17
N ARG A 499 34.55 -18.81 1.32
CA ARG A 499 34.72 -17.39 0.98
C ARG A 499 33.50 -16.50 1.16
N LEU A 500 32.29 -17.05 1.15
CA LEU A 500 31.07 -16.24 1.15
C LEU A 500 30.35 -16.24 2.50
N CYS A 501 30.64 -17.21 3.36
CA CYS A 501 30.09 -17.23 4.70
C CYS A 501 30.88 -16.27 5.60
N LYS A 502 30.39 -15.03 5.71
CA LYS A 502 31.00 -13.96 6.52
C LYS A 502 30.97 -14.28 8.01
N GLU A 503 29.99 -15.06 8.47
CA GLU A 503 29.93 -15.54 9.85
C GLU A 503 30.69 -16.86 10.02
N HIS A 504 31.46 -16.94 11.11
CA HIS A 504 32.17 -18.15 11.54
C HIS A 504 31.20 -19.21 12.10
N MET A 505 30.26 -19.66 11.28
CA MET A 505 29.28 -20.69 11.62
C MET A 505 29.90 -22.09 11.53
N PRO A 506 29.44 -23.06 12.34
CA PRO A 506 29.81 -24.47 12.18
C PRO A 506 29.45 -24.97 10.77
N VAL A 507 30.32 -25.77 10.17
CA VAL A 507 30.06 -26.42 8.88
C VAL A 507 29.73 -27.89 9.15
N VAL A 508 28.71 -28.40 8.46
CA VAL A 508 28.29 -29.79 8.58
C VAL A 508 28.39 -30.44 7.21
N ILE A 509 29.08 -31.57 7.14
CA ILE A 509 29.26 -32.37 5.93
C ILE A 509 28.66 -33.75 6.22
N ASP A 510 27.46 -34.01 5.71
CA ASP A 510 26.73 -35.27 5.88
C ASP A 510 26.93 -36.19 4.69
N GLY A 511 27.90 -37.11 4.83
CA GLY A 511 28.32 -38.00 3.77
C GLY A 511 29.31 -37.35 2.82
N LEU A 512 30.03 -38.20 2.06
CA LEU A 512 30.94 -37.77 1.02
C LEU A 512 30.69 -38.58 -0.25
N PRO A 513 30.88 -37.98 -1.44
CA PRO A 513 30.93 -38.75 -2.68
C PRO A 513 32.11 -39.73 -2.66
N GLN A 514 32.06 -40.70 -3.58
CA GLN A 514 33.19 -41.61 -3.77
C GLN A 514 34.42 -40.80 -4.22
N MET A 515 35.52 -40.90 -3.47
CA MET A 515 36.74 -40.16 -3.72
C MET A 515 37.96 -41.09 -3.72
N ASN A 516 38.83 -40.93 -4.70
CA ASN A 516 40.15 -41.57 -4.68
C ASN A 516 41.08 -40.89 -3.66
N ASN A 517 42.31 -41.40 -3.52
CA ASN A 517 43.26 -40.86 -2.53
C ASN A 517 43.62 -39.39 -2.77
N THR A 518 43.83 -39.01 -4.04
CA THR A 518 44.17 -37.64 -4.43
C THR A 518 43.01 -36.68 -4.12
N GLN A 519 41.78 -37.06 -4.49
CA GLN A 519 40.57 -36.27 -4.24
C GLN A 519 40.30 -36.11 -2.75
N MET A 520 40.43 -37.17 -1.94
CA MET A 520 40.29 -37.06 -0.48
C MET A 520 41.33 -36.11 0.13
N GLN A 521 42.59 -36.18 -0.30
CA GLN A 521 43.63 -35.29 0.19
C GLN A 521 43.35 -33.83 -0.18
N GLY A 522 42.92 -33.58 -1.42
CA GLY A 522 42.52 -32.25 -1.88
C GLY A 522 41.29 -31.72 -1.15
N PHE A 523 40.31 -32.58 -0.85
CA PHE A 523 39.15 -32.25 -0.04
C PHE A 523 39.55 -31.82 1.39
N PHE A 524 40.36 -32.62 2.09
CA PHE A 524 40.81 -32.26 3.44
C PHE A 524 41.59 -30.95 3.47
N ALA A 525 42.47 -30.72 2.48
CA ALA A 525 43.18 -29.46 2.36
C ALA A 525 42.24 -28.27 2.10
N SER A 526 41.15 -28.48 1.37
CA SER A 526 40.20 -27.41 1.04
C SER A 526 39.29 -27.05 2.22
N ILE A 527 38.86 -28.04 3.02
CA ILE A 527 38.02 -27.76 4.19
C ILE A 527 38.79 -27.09 5.33
N GLU A 528 40.12 -27.30 5.41
CA GLU A 528 40.99 -26.58 6.36
C GLU A 528 41.05 -25.07 6.09
N GLU A 529 40.75 -24.63 4.86
CA GLU A 529 40.70 -23.22 4.48
C GLU A 529 39.36 -22.55 4.83
N ILE A 530 38.33 -23.34 5.18
CA ILE A 530 37.02 -22.79 5.54
C ILE A 530 37.17 -21.95 6.82
N PRO A 531 36.71 -20.69 6.84
CA PRO A 531 36.81 -19.81 8.00
C PRO A 531 35.77 -20.19 9.07
N SER A 532 35.79 -21.42 9.53
CA SER A 532 34.93 -21.96 10.58
C SER A 532 35.77 -22.53 11.72
N GLU A 533 35.33 -22.28 12.95
CA GLU A 533 35.97 -22.85 14.13
C GLU A 533 35.63 -24.34 14.30
N GLN A 534 34.63 -24.86 13.57
CA GLN A 534 34.20 -26.25 13.69
C GLN A 534 33.61 -26.80 12.40
N ILE A 535 34.12 -27.97 12.00
CA ILE A 535 33.60 -28.74 10.86
C ILE A 535 33.17 -30.11 11.37
N LEU A 536 31.90 -30.45 11.23
CA LEU A 536 31.34 -31.75 11.57
C LEU A 536 31.26 -32.62 10.31
N ILE A 537 31.97 -33.75 10.28
CA ILE A 537 31.93 -34.71 9.18
C ILE A 537 31.22 -35.98 9.66
N LEU A 538 30.12 -36.33 9.01
CA LEU A 538 29.39 -37.57 9.24
C LEU A 538 29.79 -38.61 8.19
N THR A 539 30.27 -39.77 8.62
CA THR A 539 30.72 -40.81 7.68
C THR A 539 30.59 -42.23 8.22
N ASP A 540 30.39 -43.21 7.33
CA ASP A 540 30.58 -44.63 7.59
C ASP A 540 31.86 -45.20 6.97
N ASP A 541 32.65 -44.37 6.27
CA ASP A 541 33.89 -44.78 5.65
C ASP A 541 35.03 -44.85 6.67
N LYS A 542 35.55 -46.06 6.89
CA LYS A 542 36.72 -46.31 7.74
C LYS A 542 38.00 -45.75 7.13
N GLN A 543 38.12 -45.70 5.81
CA GLN A 543 39.32 -45.20 5.14
C GLN A 543 39.49 -43.70 5.38
N LEU A 544 38.40 -42.93 5.32
CA LEU A 544 38.38 -41.54 5.74
C LEU A 544 38.91 -41.35 7.16
N VAL A 545 38.41 -42.13 8.12
CA VAL A 545 38.84 -42.06 9.53
C VAL A 545 40.33 -42.40 9.70
N SER A 546 40.90 -43.26 8.85
CA SER A 546 42.35 -43.48 8.85
C SER A 546 43.12 -42.29 8.29
N LYS A 547 42.66 -41.69 7.18
CA LYS A 547 43.36 -40.60 6.50
C LYS A 547 43.31 -39.28 7.23
N ILE A 548 42.25 -39.00 7.98
CA ILE A 548 42.21 -37.77 8.80
C ILE A 548 43.30 -37.77 9.87
N LYS A 549 43.85 -38.93 10.24
CA LYS A 549 44.99 -39.01 11.15
C LYS A 549 46.28 -38.51 10.51
N ASP A 550 46.35 -38.54 9.18
CA ASP A 550 47.50 -38.15 8.39
C ASP A 550 47.42 -36.67 7.96
N THR A 551 46.31 -35.97 8.26
CA THR A 551 46.16 -34.53 8.01
C THR A 551 46.70 -33.70 9.18
N LYS A 552 46.95 -32.41 8.95
CA LYS A 552 47.42 -31.47 9.98
C LYS A 552 46.29 -30.94 10.88
N SER A 553 45.04 -31.22 10.50
CA SER A 553 43.84 -30.83 11.23
C SER A 553 43.84 -31.33 12.67
N THR A 554 43.49 -30.44 13.61
CA THR A 554 43.06 -30.88 14.94
C THR A 554 41.70 -31.56 14.78
N TYR A 555 41.60 -32.83 15.18
CA TYR A 555 40.35 -33.58 15.04
C TYR A 555 39.89 -34.28 16.32
N ALA A 556 38.58 -34.52 16.41
CA ALA A 556 37.95 -35.38 17.40
C ALA A 556 37.13 -36.46 16.70
N LEU A 557 37.21 -37.69 17.19
CA LEU A 557 36.43 -38.83 16.66
C LEU A 557 35.36 -39.25 17.67
N THR A 558 34.11 -39.19 17.25
CA THR A 558 32.96 -39.75 17.99
C THR A 558 32.48 -41.00 17.28
N ASN A 559 32.54 -42.16 17.93
CA ASN A 559 31.96 -43.39 17.40
C ASN A 559 30.54 -43.60 17.95
N LEU A 560 29.57 -43.75 17.05
CA LEU A 560 28.17 -44.01 17.37
C LEU A 560 27.79 -45.50 17.28
N SER A 561 28.71 -46.36 16.82
CA SER A 561 28.47 -47.81 16.69
C SER A 561 28.60 -48.55 18.01
#